data_AF-A0A4R5W418-F1
#
_entry.id   AF-A0A4R5W418-F1
#
_cell.length_a   1.000
_cell.length_b   1.000
_cell.length_c   1.000
_cell.angle_alpha   90.00
_cell.angle_beta   90.00
_cell.angle_gamma   90.00
#
_symmetry.space_group_name_H-M   'P 1'
#
loop_
_entity.id
_entity.type
_entity.pdbx_description
1 polymer ?
#
loop_
_entity_poly.entity_id
_entity_poly.type
_entity_poly.pdbx_seq_one_letter_code
_entity_poly.pdbx_strand_id
1 'polypeptide(L)'
;MAFESFNHLRRDLRLDPKDWVNAEHARFLKQGGIERTPQNVGYCPGWLFGQSFVCPNGHTFVPNWLAKRPPLMPFMSEGKLFRPGTAEVACPSCATRFEVGLPSVPKKDDVSLYGDEAMRDIVTPGLNDRYCVTYTLISRLRVAAENQELLTAYRALKKVHLGADTVVHCKTLFHDDRRGTARLPTEQVSAFLGEVADLLASRAGSLIILNCAGVLFKPQAFKAKEQAACKARVFGPLVQFAIEQMTKQGLCPHFYFERTNDDGWAKNLFAGGRLTLMWPFITNTLPVKSPEFVLPTSSEYLEFADIVSFAVADNIARRANERDGDGAPARPRIDLARFGTVHYQGFMENGDAISKSSVGYPWQDFYHGTTWV
;
A
#
# COMPACT_ATOMS: atom_id res chain seq x y z
N MET A 1 -3.38 -33.29 -16.62
CA MET A 1 -4.59 -32.93 -17.38
C MET A 1 -4.31 -31.62 -18.11
N ALA A 2 -4.42 -31.58 -19.43
CA ALA A 2 -4.29 -30.35 -20.21
C ALA A 2 -5.68 -29.81 -20.47
N PHE A 3 -5.96 -28.58 -20.03
CA PHE A 3 -7.24 -27.91 -20.27
C PHE A 3 -7.09 -26.95 -21.44
N GLU A 4 -7.87 -27.14 -22.51
CA GLU A 4 -7.81 -26.31 -23.72
C GLU A 4 -8.41 -24.91 -23.54
N SER A 5 -9.25 -24.72 -22.51
CA SER A 5 -9.78 -23.43 -22.12
C SER A 5 -10.10 -23.39 -20.63
N PHE A 6 -10.16 -22.20 -20.03
CA PHE A 6 -10.64 -22.08 -18.67
C PHE A 6 -12.12 -22.46 -18.52
N ASN A 7 -12.92 -22.44 -19.58
CA ASN A 7 -14.28 -22.96 -19.49
C ASN A 7 -14.29 -24.48 -19.26
N HIS A 8 -13.32 -25.22 -19.81
CA HIS A 8 -13.10 -26.62 -19.48
C HIS A 8 -12.64 -26.75 -18.04
N LEU A 9 -11.65 -25.95 -17.61
CA LEU A 9 -11.17 -25.95 -16.22
C LEU A 9 -12.28 -25.60 -15.22
N ARG A 10 -13.14 -24.61 -15.51
CA ARG A 10 -14.27 -24.18 -14.69
C ARG A 10 -15.34 -25.25 -14.58
N ARG A 11 -15.69 -25.90 -15.71
CA ARG A 11 -16.68 -26.98 -15.76
C ARG A 11 -16.17 -28.20 -15.01
N ASP A 12 -14.93 -28.60 -15.29
CA ASP A 12 -14.37 -29.87 -14.84
C ASP A 12 -13.88 -29.77 -13.38
N LEU A 13 -13.40 -28.60 -12.93
CA LEU A 13 -13.02 -28.33 -11.54
C LEU A 13 -14.14 -27.64 -10.73
N ARG A 14 -15.34 -27.48 -11.29
CA ARG A 14 -16.51 -26.89 -10.61
C ARG A 14 -16.21 -25.58 -9.86
N LEU A 15 -15.44 -24.70 -10.48
CA LEU A 15 -15.04 -23.45 -9.83
C LEU A 15 -16.26 -22.55 -9.58
N ASP A 16 -16.47 -22.16 -8.32
CA ASP A 16 -17.51 -21.19 -7.97
C ASP A 16 -17.05 -19.78 -8.41
N PRO A 17 -17.74 -19.12 -9.36
CA PRO A 17 -17.40 -17.77 -9.79
C PRO A 17 -17.71 -16.69 -8.73
N LYS A 18 -18.47 -17.02 -7.67
CA LYS A 18 -18.75 -16.12 -6.55
C LYS A 18 -17.64 -16.12 -5.50
N ASP A 19 -16.80 -17.16 -5.47
CA ASP A 19 -15.59 -17.15 -4.67
C ASP A 19 -14.68 -16.02 -5.17
N TRP A 20 -14.18 -15.20 -4.25
CA TRP A 20 -13.46 -13.98 -4.62
C TRP A 20 -12.12 -14.29 -5.31
N VAL A 21 -11.46 -15.41 -4.99
CA VAL A 21 -10.21 -15.82 -5.62
C VAL A 21 -10.48 -16.17 -7.08
N ASN A 22 -11.54 -16.94 -7.32
CA ASN A 22 -11.98 -17.31 -8.66
C ASN A 22 -12.47 -16.09 -9.46
N ALA A 23 -13.12 -15.13 -8.81
CA ALA A 23 -13.57 -13.88 -9.43
C ALA A 23 -12.39 -13.03 -9.94
N GLU A 24 -11.27 -12.97 -9.20
CA GLU A 24 -10.05 -12.31 -9.69
C GLU A 24 -9.49 -13.02 -10.92
N HIS A 25 -9.49 -14.36 -10.91
CA HIS A 25 -9.01 -15.15 -12.05
C HIS A 25 -9.87 -14.91 -13.31
N ALA A 26 -11.20 -14.89 -13.14
CA ALA A 26 -12.18 -14.70 -14.22
C ALA A 26 -11.96 -13.44 -15.06
N ARG A 27 -11.30 -12.40 -14.50
CA ARG A 27 -11.02 -11.14 -15.20
C ARG A 27 -10.09 -11.31 -16.40
N PHE A 28 -9.12 -12.21 -16.31
CA PHE A 28 -8.10 -12.42 -17.34
C PHE A 28 -8.51 -13.43 -18.42
N LEU A 29 -9.63 -14.11 -18.19
CA LEU A 29 -10.08 -15.24 -19.00
C LEU A 29 -11.05 -14.85 -20.09
N LYS A 30 -11.55 -13.61 -20.03
CA LYS A 30 -12.32 -13.02 -21.12
C LYS A 30 -11.40 -12.87 -22.33
N GLN A 31 -11.94 -13.06 -23.53
CA GLN A 31 -11.18 -12.87 -24.77
C GLN A 31 -10.56 -11.46 -24.81
N GLY A 32 -9.26 -11.38 -25.05
CA GLY A 32 -8.52 -10.12 -25.02
C GLY A 32 -8.22 -9.58 -23.62
N GLY A 33 -8.58 -10.30 -22.55
CA GLY A 33 -8.46 -9.83 -21.17
C GLY A 33 -7.02 -9.57 -20.75
N ILE A 34 -6.10 -10.45 -21.15
CA ILE A 34 -4.66 -10.26 -20.93
C ILE A 34 -4.16 -9.11 -21.81
N GLU A 35 -4.48 -9.10 -23.10
CA GLU A 35 -3.99 -8.13 -24.08
C GLU A 35 -4.41 -6.70 -23.71
N ARG A 36 -5.67 -6.51 -23.32
CA ARG A 36 -6.25 -5.21 -22.94
C ARG A 36 -5.83 -4.71 -21.56
N THR A 37 -5.39 -5.60 -20.67
CA THR A 37 -4.94 -5.18 -19.34
C THR A 37 -3.52 -4.59 -19.44
N PRO A 38 -3.31 -3.31 -19.10
CA PRO A 38 -1.96 -2.74 -19.13
C PRO A 38 -1.08 -3.37 -18.05
N GLN A 39 0.16 -3.70 -18.38
CA GLN A 39 1.20 -3.90 -17.38
C GLN A 39 1.76 -2.51 -17.09
N ASN A 40 1.39 -1.95 -15.95
CA ASN A 40 1.75 -0.58 -15.53
C ASN A 40 2.49 -0.58 -14.18
N VAL A 41 2.96 -1.74 -13.74
CA VAL A 41 3.81 -1.86 -12.55
C VAL A 41 5.24 -1.47 -12.96
N GLY A 42 5.70 -0.33 -12.43
CA GLY A 42 7.03 0.21 -12.70
C GLY A 42 8.08 -0.07 -11.61
N TYR A 43 7.72 -0.83 -10.57
CA TYR A 43 8.60 -1.12 -9.44
C TYR A 43 8.80 -2.64 -9.31
N CYS A 44 10.03 -3.05 -9.04
CA CYS A 44 10.42 -4.43 -8.75
C CYS A 44 11.28 -4.41 -7.47
N PRO A 45 11.01 -5.26 -6.47
CA PRO A 45 11.81 -5.28 -5.25
C PRO A 45 13.29 -5.60 -5.56
N GLY A 46 14.20 -4.90 -4.89
CA GLY A 46 15.65 -5.07 -5.04
C GLY A 46 16.13 -6.52 -4.96
N TRP A 47 15.56 -7.31 -4.04
CA TRP A 47 15.95 -8.70 -3.83
C TRP A 47 15.63 -9.62 -5.02
N LEU A 48 14.66 -9.27 -5.87
CA LEU A 48 14.38 -10.02 -7.10
C LEU A 48 15.44 -9.76 -8.18
N PHE A 49 16.04 -8.57 -8.22
CA PHE A 49 17.17 -8.31 -9.13
C PHE A 49 18.41 -9.15 -8.79
N GLY A 50 18.55 -9.55 -7.52
CA GLY A 50 19.59 -10.48 -7.09
C GLY A 50 19.31 -11.95 -7.46
N GLN A 51 18.13 -12.28 -7.99
CA GLN A 51 17.78 -13.65 -8.38
C GLN A 51 18.08 -13.89 -9.86
N SER A 52 18.95 -14.85 -10.13
CA SER A 52 19.28 -15.33 -11.47
C SER A 52 18.79 -16.76 -11.69
N PHE A 53 18.41 -17.07 -12.92
CA PHE A 53 18.12 -18.44 -13.35
C PHE A 53 19.24 -18.98 -14.23
N VAL A 54 19.41 -20.31 -14.21
CA VAL A 54 20.34 -21.03 -15.07
C VAL A 54 19.50 -21.88 -16.02
N CYS A 55 19.62 -21.65 -17.32
CA CYS A 55 18.91 -22.47 -18.31
C CYS A 55 19.56 -23.85 -18.46
N PRO A 56 18.87 -24.84 -19.05
CA PRO A 56 19.44 -26.18 -19.28
C PRO A 56 20.75 -26.21 -20.09
N ASN A 57 21.02 -25.17 -20.88
CA ASN A 57 22.26 -25.02 -21.65
C ASN A 57 23.37 -24.28 -20.89
N GLY A 58 23.19 -23.99 -19.60
CA GLY A 58 24.21 -23.38 -18.74
C GLY A 58 24.29 -21.86 -18.77
N HIS A 59 23.39 -21.16 -19.46
CA HIS A 59 23.36 -19.68 -19.44
C HIS A 59 22.69 -19.16 -18.17
N THR A 60 23.37 -18.26 -17.46
CA THR A 60 22.84 -17.54 -16.30
C THR A 60 22.25 -16.19 -16.71
N PHE A 61 21.06 -15.86 -16.24
CA PHE A 61 20.41 -14.57 -16.53
C PHE A 61 19.46 -14.13 -15.41
N VAL A 62 19.24 -12.82 -15.29
CA VAL A 62 18.15 -12.26 -14.47
C VAL A 62 16.91 -12.20 -15.35
N PRO A 63 15.77 -12.79 -14.95
CA PRO A 63 14.57 -12.74 -15.77
C PRO A 63 14.03 -11.30 -15.83
N ASN A 64 13.34 -10.96 -16.92
CA ASN A 64 12.58 -9.72 -16.97
C ASN A 64 11.33 -9.87 -16.08
N TRP A 65 11.47 -9.50 -14.80
CA TRP A 65 10.44 -9.65 -13.77
C TRP A 65 9.12 -8.99 -14.12
N LEU A 66 9.16 -7.88 -14.86
CA LEU A 66 8.01 -7.05 -15.20
C LEU A 66 7.45 -7.35 -16.61
N ALA A 67 8.05 -8.28 -17.35
CA ALA A 67 7.54 -8.67 -18.67
C ALA A 67 6.11 -9.18 -18.55
N LYS A 68 5.25 -8.66 -19.43
CA LYS A 68 3.84 -9.05 -19.51
C LYS A 68 3.72 -10.51 -19.93
N ARG A 69 2.97 -11.30 -19.16
CA ARG A 69 2.74 -12.74 -19.37
C ARG A 69 1.35 -13.17 -18.88
N PRO A 70 0.87 -14.37 -19.25
CA PRO A 70 -0.33 -14.93 -18.64
C PRO A 70 -0.21 -15.01 -17.11
N PRO A 71 -1.31 -14.78 -16.37
CA PRO A 71 -1.26 -14.69 -14.91
C PRO A 71 -0.92 -16.04 -14.26
N LEU A 72 -0.03 -15.99 -13.26
CA LEU A 72 0.32 -17.14 -12.41
C LEU A 72 -0.43 -17.01 -11.09
N MET A 73 -1.72 -17.35 -11.12
CA MET A 73 -2.64 -17.09 -10.02
C MET A 73 -3.19 -18.37 -9.39
N PRO A 74 -3.48 -18.34 -8.08
CA PRO A 74 -4.19 -19.42 -7.42
C PRO A 74 -5.69 -19.41 -7.75
N PHE A 75 -6.38 -20.52 -7.47
CA PHE A 75 -7.83 -20.66 -7.60
C PHE A 75 -8.40 -21.58 -6.51
N MET A 76 -9.70 -21.46 -6.24
CA MET A 76 -10.42 -22.26 -5.26
C MET A 76 -11.28 -23.32 -5.95
N SER A 77 -11.11 -24.58 -5.56
CA SER A 77 -11.91 -25.72 -6.04
C SER A 77 -12.24 -26.63 -4.87
N GLU A 78 -13.52 -26.94 -4.67
CA GLU A 78 -14.00 -27.83 -3.60
C GLU A 78 -13.48 -27.44 -2.19
N GLY A 79 -13.42 -26.13 -1.90
CA GLY A 79 -12.91 -25.60 -0.63
C GLY A 79 -11.39 -25.68 -0.47
N LYS A 80 -10.65 -26.14 -1.48
CA LYS A 80 -9.18 -26.22 -1.47
C LYS A 80 -8.57 -25.16 -2.37
N LEU A 81 -7.45 -24.60 -1.91
CA LEU A 81 -6.66 -23.63 -2.64
C LEU A 81 -5.61 -24.33 -3.51
N PHE A 82 -5.74 -24.19 -4.82
CA PHE A 82 -4.78 -24.68 -5.81
C PHE A 82 -3.87 -23.53 -6.25
N ARG A 83 -2.56 -23.82 -6.38
CA ARG A 83 -1.52 -22.82 -6.63
C ARG A 83 -0.55 -23.32 -7.69
N PRO A 84 -0.01 -22.42 -8.53
CA PRO A 84 1.04 -22.81 -9.47
C PRO A 84 2.32 -23.16 -8.70
N GLY A 85 2.89 -24.34 -8.97
CA GLY A 85 4.17 -24.77 -8.38
C GLY A 85 5.39 -24.33 -9.18
N THR A 86 5.21 -24.12 -10.48
CA THR A 86 6.27 -23.71 -11.42
C THR A 86 5.77 -22.64 -12.37
N ALA A 87 6.72 -21.96 -13.03
CA ALA A 87 6.46 -21.04 -14.12
C ALA A 87 7.40 -21.33 -15.30
N GLU A 88 6.86 -21.36 -16.52
CA GLU A 88 7.69 -21.41 -17.73
C GLU A 88 8.42 -20.06 -17.91
N VAL A 89 9.72 -20.12 -18.21
CA VAL A 89 10.57 -18.99 -18.59
C VAL A 89 11.40 -19.35 -19.82
N ALA A 90 11.78 -18.36 -20.62
CA ALA A 90 12.64 -18.54 -21.78
C ALA A 90 14.01 -17.90 -21.53
N CYS A 91 15.08 -18.63 -21.84
CA CYS A 91 16.43 -18.09 -21.78
C CYS A 91 16.60 -16.97 -22.84
N PRO A 92 17.07 -15.76 -22.46
CA PRO A 92 17.26 -14.67 -23.42
C PRO A 92 18.39 -14.95 -24.42
N SER A 93 19.36 -15.81 -24.06
CA SER A 93 20.53 -16.11 -24.92
C SER A 93 20.27 -17.21 -25.95
N CYS A 94 19.48 -18.24 -25.61
CA CYS A 94 19.27 -19.41 -26.47
C CYS A 94 17.81 -19.80 -26.71
N ALA A 95 16.86 -18.99 -26.22
CA ALA A 95 15.41 -19.20 -26.35
C ALA A 95 14.83 -20.50 -25.74
N THR A 96 15.66 -21.37 -25.15
CA THR A 96 15.23 -22.58 -24.47
C THR A 96 14.23 -22.24 -23.36
N ARG A 97 13.07 -22.89 -23.40
CA ARG A 97 12.02 -22.79 -22.39
C ARG A 97 12.21 -23.86 -21.33
N PHE A 98 12.03 -23.48 -20.07
CA PHE A 98 12.15 -24.38 -18.93
C PHE A 98 11.32 -23.87 -17.77
N GLU A 99 11.05 -24.75 -16.81
CA GLU A 99 10.27 -24.42 -15.61
C GLU A 99 11.17 -23.94 -14.49
N VAL A 100 10.74 -22.88 -13.79
CA VAL A 100 11.33 -22.42 -12.53
C VAL A 100 10.34 -22.63 -11.39
N GLY A 101 10.84 -23.02 -10.22
CA GLY A 101 10.02 -23.19 -9.03
C GLY A 101 9.46 -21.85 -8.53
N LEU A 102 8.20 -21.87 -8.09
CA LEU A 102 7.55 -20.72 -7.45
C LEU A 102 7.52 -20.89 -5.93
N PRO A 103 7.60 -19.80 -5.15
CA PRO A 103 7.49 -19.89 -3.70
C PRO A 103 6.10 -20.36 -3.27
N SER A 104 6.05 -21.11 -2.18
CA SER A 104 4.80 -21.66 -1.64
C SER A 104 4.78 -21.51 -0.13
N VAL A 105 3.94 -20.59 0.36
CA VAL A 105 3.67 -20.39 1.79
C VAL A 105 2.26 -20.88 2.10
N PRO A 106 2.03 -21.71 3.15
CA PRO A 106 0.68 -22.15 3.50
C PRO A 106 -0.27 -20.98 3.82
N LYS A 107 -1.50 -21.02 3.30
CA LYS A 107 -2.56 -20.06 3.70
C LYS A 107 -2.93 -20.33 5.15
N LYS A 108 -2.85 -19.29 5.98
CA LYS A 108 -3.31 -19.30 7.37
C LYS A 108 -4.65 -18.60 7.52
N ASP A 109 -4.75 -17.37 7.04
CA ASP A 109 -5.93 -16.53 7.23
C ASP A 109 -5.98 -15.39 6.21
N ASP A 110 -7.05 -14.61 6.21
CA ASP A 110 -7.18 -13.36 5.47
C ASP A 110 -6.86 -12.16 6.39
N VAL A 111 -6.39 -11.06 5.81
CA VAL A 111 -6.10 -9.82 6.57
C VAL A 111 -6.68 -8.60 5.85
N SER A 112 -7.41 -7.77 6.59
CA SER A 112 -7.94 -6.51 6.07
C SER A 112 -6.94 -5.38 6.32
N LEU A 113 -6.60 -4.64 5.27
CA LEU A 113 -5.73 -3.47 5.29
C LEU A 113 -6.53 -2.26 4.82
N TYR A 114 -6.61 -1.23 5.65
CA TYR A 114 -7.34 0.00 5.37
C TYR A 114 -6.35 1.10 5.08
N GLY A 115 -6.55 1.85 4.00
CA GLY A 115 -5.61 2.87 3.59
C GLY A 115 -6.24 4.19 3.23
N ASP A 116 -5.43 5.23 3.41
CA ASP A 116 -5.72 6.59 3.02
C ASP A 116 -4.42 7.35 2.69
N GLU A 117 -4.57 8.53 2.13
CA GLU A 117 -3.52 9.31 1.52
C GLU A 117 -3.52 10.77 2.00
N ALA A 118 -2.34 11.36 2.02
CA ALA A 118 -2.23 12.79 2.26
C ALA A 118 -1.17 13.40 1.36
N MET A 119 -1.40 14.66 1.01
CA MET A 119 -0.58 15.40 0.08
C MET A 119 -0.32 16.81 0.60
N ARG A 120 0.91 17.30 0.41
CA ARG A 120 1.30 18.66 0.81
C ARG A 120 2.27 19.26 -0.21
N ASP A 121 2.11 20.55 -0.46
CA ASP A 121 3.12 21.32 -1.17
C ASP A 121 4.31 21.56 -0.25
N ILE A 122 5.51 21.41 -0.81
CA ILE A 122 6.78 21.72 -0.17
C ILE A 122 7.37 22.90 -0.93
N VAL A 123 7.37 24.05 -0.27
CA VAL A 123 7.85 25.32 -0.80
C VAL A 123 9.08 25.69 0.00
N THR A 124 10.25 25.44 -0.57
CA THR A 124 11.52 25.86 0.03
C THR A 124 12.04 27.07 -0.75
N PRO A 125 12.23 28.25 -0.11
CA PRO A 125 12.72 29.44 -0.79
C PRO A 125 14.01 29.16 -1.58
N GLY A 126 14.04 29.53 -2.86
CA GLY A 126 15.19 29.34 -3.75
C GLY A 126 15.36 27.94 -4.33
N LEU A 127 14.47 26.98 -4.04
CA LEU A 127 14.44 25.65 -4.66
C LEU A 127 13.19 25.48 -5.52
N ASN A 128 13.24 24.54 -6.46
CA ASN A 128 12.06 24.13 -7.23
C ASN A 128 10.96 23.62 -6.30
N ASP A 129 9.71 23.97 -6.62
CA ASP A 129 8.54 23.46 -5.90
C ASP A 129 8.57 21.93 -5.83
N ARG A 130 8.25 21.40 -4.65
CA ARG A 130 8.19 19.97 -4.38
C ARG A 130 6.79 19.59 -3.90
N TYR A 131 6.47 18.32 -4.02
CA TYR A 131 5.18 17.78 -3.66
C TYR A 131 5.37 16.50 -2.85
N CYS A 132 4.85 16.51 -1.62
CA CYS A 132 4.81 15.32 -0.78
C CYS A 132 3.55 14.52 -1.10
N VAL A 133 3.73 13.22 -1.32
CA VAL A 133 2.64 12.24 -1.36
C VAL A 133 2.94 11.18 -0.32
N THR A 134 1.95 10.86 0.51
CA THR A 134 2.03 9.74 1.45
C THR A 134 0.79 8.87 1.34
N TYR A 135 0.99 7.58 1.55
CA TYR A 135 -0.05 6.58 1.71
C TYR A 135 0.22 5.79 2.99
N THR A 136 -0.85 5.48 3.71
CA THR A 136 -0.79 4.60 4.88
C THR A 136 -1.69 3.39 4.65
N LEU A 137 -1.29 2.24 5.19
CA LEU A 137 -2.13 1.07 5.39
C LEU A 137 -2.10 0.68 6.87
N ILE A 138 -3.27 0.41 7.44
CA ILE A 138 -3.44 -0.09 8.80
C ILE A 138 -4.18 -1.42 8.75
N SER A 139 -3.62 -2.45 9.39
CA SER A 139 -4.28 -3.75 9.48
C SER A 139 -5.41 -3.72 10.50
N ARG A 140 -6.49 -4.45 10.23
CA ARG A 140 -7.45 -4.81 11.27
C ARG A 140 -6.83 -5.76 12.28
N LEU A 141 -7.08 -5.53 13.56
CA LEU A 141 -6.78 -6.51 14.60
C LEU A 141 -7.52 -7.82 14.34
N ARG A 142 -6.79 -8.93 14.32
CA ARG A 142 -7.34 -10.27 14.03
C ARG A 142 -8.13 -10.85 15.21
N VAL A 143 -7.73 -10.50 16.43
CA VAL A 143 -8.45 -10.91 17.64
C VAL A 143 -9.67 -10.02 17.81
N ALA A 144 -10.87 -10.60 17.70
CA ALA A 144 -12.13 -9.86 17.72
C ALA A 144 -12.31 -9.02 18.99
N ALA A 145 -11.91 -9.54 20.15
CA ALA A 145 -11.96 -8.83 21.43
C ALA A 145 -11.06 -7.58 21.42
N GLU A 146 -9.78 -7.72 21.04
CA GLU A 146 -8.85 -6.58 20.93
C GLU A 146 -9.34 -5.54 19.92
N ASN A 147 -9.89 -5.98 18.78
CA ASN A 147 -10.51 -5.10 17.80
C ASN A 147 -11.65 -4.29 18.42
N GLN A 148 -12.53 -4.94 19.19
CA GLN A 148 -13.66 -4.27 19.82
C GLN A 148 -13.21 -3.28 20.90
N GLU A 149 -12.20 -3.64 21.69
CA GLU A 149 -11.60 -2.75 22.69
C GLU A 149 -11.02 -1.49 22.05
N LEU A 150 -10.23 -1.64 20.97
CA LEU A 150 -9.63 -0.52 20.23
C LEU A 150 -10.71 0.44 19.72
N LEU A 151 -11.73 -0.09 19.04
CA LEU A 151 -12.80 0.73 18.48
C LEU A 151 -13.64 1.40 19.58
N THR A 152 -13.86 0.73 20.71
CA THR A 152 -14.59 1.29 21.85
C THR A 152 -13.81 2.45 22.48
N ALA A 153 -12.51 2.28 22.71
CA ALA A 153 -11.65 3.33 23.22
C ALA A 153 -11.59 4.54 22.25
N TYR A 154 -11.45 4.28 20.95
CA TYR A 154 -11.44 5.34 19.94
C TYR A 154 -12.75 6.14 19.92
N ARG A 155 -13.91 5.45 19.92
CA ARG A 155 -15.22 6.11 19.96
C ARG A 155 -15.42 6.92 21.24
N ALA A 156 -14.87 6.47 22.38
CA ALA A 156 -14.89 7.25 23.61
C ALA A 156 -14.08 8.55 23.47
N LEU A 157 -12.87 8.49 22.91
CA LEU A 157 -12.07 9.70 22.60
C LEU A 157 -12.83 10.64 21.67
N LYS A 158 -13.40 10.13 20.56
CA LYS A 158 -14.22 10.95 19.65
C LYS A 158 -15.38 11.63 20.36
N LYS A 159 -16.11 10.90 21.21
CA LYS A 159 -17.24 11.45 21.96
C LYS A 159 -16.82 12.61 22.88
N VAL A 160 -15.68 12.49 23.54
CA VAL A 160 -15.16 13.52 24.46
C VAL A 160 -14.71 14.78 23.72
N HIS A 161 -14.00 14.64 22.60
CA HIS A 161 -13.39 15.79 21.91
C HIS A 161 -14.23 16.35 20.77
N LEU A 162 -14.92 15.51 20.01
CA LEU A 162 -15.54 15.85 18.71
C LEU A 162 -17.05 15.61 18.65
N GLY A 163 -17.62 14.87 19.60
CA GLY A 163 -18.97 14.33 19.53
C GLY A 163 -19.02 12.91 18.91
N ALA A 164 -20.02 12.12 19.30
CA ALA A 164 -20.07 10.68 19.03
C ALA A 164 -20.16 10.33 17.53
N ASP A 165 -20.92 11.12 16.75
CA ASP A 165 -21.20 10.84 15.34
C ASP A 165 -20.22 11.53 14.38
N THR A 166 -19.17 12.17 14.90
CA THR A 166 -18.20 12.86 14.07
C THR A 166 -17.30 11.85 13.36
N VAL A 167 -17.29 11.92 12.04
CA VAL A 167 -16.31 11.23 11.19
C VAL A 167 -15.05 12.07 11.16
N VAL A 168 -13.92 11.47 11.55
CA VAL A 168 -12.62 12.16 11.49
C VAL A 168 -12.12 12.15 10.06
N HIS A 169 -12.02 13.34 9.48
CA HIS A 169 -11.17 13.61 8.32
C HIS A 169 -10.24 14.77 8.69
N CYS A 170 -8.94 14.51 8.81
CA CYS A 170 -7.95 15.42 9.35
C CYS A 170 -7.88 16.73 8.58
N LYS A 171 -8.03 16.69 7.25
CA LYS A 171 -8.16 17.91 6.43
C LYS A 171 -9.28 18.80 6.98
N THR A 172 -10.45 18.24 7.24
CA THR A 172 -11.61 18.98 7.76
C THR A 172 -11.41 19.48 9.20
N LEU A 173 -10.60 18.79 10.01
CA LEU A 173 -10.32 19.22 11.38
C LEU A 173 -9.38 20.44 11.45
N PHE A 174 -8.50 20.61 10.47
CA PHE A 174 -7.51 21.71 10.44
C PHE A 174 -7.86 22.85 9.47
N HIS A 175 -8.85 22.72 8.58
CA HIS A 175 -9.26 23.77 7.64
C HIS A 175 -10.41 24.67 8.16
N ASP A 176 -10.36 25.95 7.78
CA ASP A 176 -11.23 27.06 8.23
C ASP A 176 -12.68 27.02 7.71
N ASP A 177 -13.01 26.17 6.73
CA ASP A 177 -14.28 26.25 6.00
C ASP A 177 -15.50 25.58 6.68
N ARG A 178 -15.39 25.17 7.96
CA ARG A 178 -16.55 24.71 8.75
C ARG A 178 -17.45 25.90 9.11
N ARG A 179 -18.31 26.30 8.18
CA ARG A 179 -19.50 27.10 8.48
C ARG A 179 -20.48 26.22 9.27
N GLY A 180 -20.41 26.22 10.60
CA GLY A 180 -21.57 25.82 11.43
C GLY A 180 -21.33 24.93 12.66
N THR A 181 -20.13 24.39 12.89
CA THR A 181 -19.80 23.70 14.17
C THR A 181 -18.63 24.39 14.85
N ALA A 182 -18.68 24.51 16.19
CA ALA A 182 -17.64 25.18 16.97
C ALA A 182 -16.27 24.62 16.60
N ARG A 183 -15.42 25.48 16.03
CA ARG A 183 -14.07 25.15 15.62
C ARG A 183 -13.27 24.75 16.85
N LEU A 184 -12.72 23.54 16.85
CA LEU A 184 -11.73 23.18 17.85
C LEU A 184 -10.41 23.92 17.55
N PRO A 185 -9.78 24.55 18.54
CA PRO A 185 -8.43 25.08 18.39
C PRO A 185 -7.46 24.01 17.89
N THR A 186 -6.47 24.41 17.08
CA THR A 186 -5.43 23.52 16.54
C THR A 186 -4.76 22.68 17.62
N GLU A 187 -4.56 23.26 18.81
CA GLU A 187 -3.98 22.56 19.96
C GLU A 187 -4.88 21.44 20.48
N GLN A 188 -6.21 21.65 20.54
CA GLN A 188 -7.17 20.63 20.97
C GLN A 188 -7.28 19.49 19.95
N VAL A 189 -7.25 19.82 18.66
CA VAL A 189 -7.20 18.81 17.59
C VAL A 189 -5.91 18.00 17.70
N SER A 190 -4.78 18.67 17.91
CA SER A 190 -3.47 18.02 18.05
C SER A 190 -3.41 17.12 19.29
N ALA A 191 -3.99 17.55 20.41
CA ALA A 191 -4.12 16.74 21.63
C ALA A 191 -4.94 15.47 21.37
N PHE A 192 -6.13 15.60 20.80
CA PHE A 192 -6.98 14.46 20.42
C PHE A 192 -6.26 13.48 19.50
N LEU A 193 -5.64 13.97 18.42
CA LEU A 193 -4.92 13.11 17.48
C LEU A 193 -3.69 12.45 18.11
N GLY A 194 -3.07 13.11 19.09
CA GLY A 194 -2.03 12.54 19.93
C GLY A 194 -2.53 11.38 20.79
N GLU A 195 -3.68 11.51 21.45
CA GLU A 195 -4.28 10.43 22.23
C GLU A 195 -4.68 9.24 21.34
N VAL A 196 -5.13 9.50 20.12
CA VAL A 196 -5.35 8.45 19.12
C VAL A 196 -4.04 7.76 18.73
N ALA A 197 -2.95 8.50 18.54
CA ALA A 197 -1.64 7.93 18.24
C ALA A 197 -1.16 6.98 19.35
N ASP A 198 -1.27 7.40 20.62
CA ASP A 198 -0.91 6.57 21.77
C ASP A 198 -1.81 5.32 21.87
N LEU A 199 -3.11 5.46 21.58
CA LEU A 199 -4.04 4.34 21.53
C LEU A 199 -3.63 3.31 20.47
N LEU A 200 -3.23 3.75 19.26
CA LEU A 200 -2.73 2.86 18.22
C LEU A 200 -1.42 2.18 18.64
N ALA A 201 -0.49 2.93 19.25
CA ALA A 201 0.77 2.39 19.76
C ALA A 201 0.58 1.36 20.87
N SER A 202 -0.45 1.50 21.71
CA SER A 202 -0.79 0.52 22.74
C SER A 202 -1.13 -0.88 22.19
N ARG A 203 -1.39 -0.98 20.88
CA ARG A 203 -1.66 -2.23 20.16
C ARG A 203 -0.49 -2.63 19.25
N ALA A 204 0.70 -2.10 19.49
CA ALA A 204 1.90 -2.50 18.77
C ALA A 204 2.10 -4.03 18.87
N GLY A 205 2.37 -4.66 17.72
CA GLY A 205 2.56 -6.11 17.61
C GLY A 205 1.30 -6.88 17.19
N SER A 206 0.09 -6.37 17.48
CA SER A 206 -1.16 -6.91 16.91
C SER A 206 -1.72 -6.02 15.80
N LEU A 207 -1.49 -4.71 15.88
CA LEU A 207 -1.76 -3.73 14.83
C LEU A 207 -0.50 -3.49 13.99
N ILE A 208 -0.66 -3.55 12.67
CA ILE A 208 0.41 -3.25 11.70
C ILE A 208 0.07 -1.93 11.02
N ILE A 209 1.00 -0.98 11.09
CA ILE A 209 0.93 0.30 10.39
C ILE A 209 2.06 0.31 9.36
N LEU A 210 1.71 0.42 8.09
CA LEU A 210 2.63 0.57 6.97
C LEU A 210 2.44 1.97 6.41
N ASN A 211 3.52 2.69 6.13
CA ASN A 211 3.45 4.00 5.50
C ASN A 211 4.47 4.08 4.37
N CYS A 212 4.12 4.73 3.27
CA CYS A 212 5.08 5.13 2.26
C CYS A 212 4.93 6.62 1.97
N ALA A 213 6.03 7.34 1.98
CA ALA A 213 6.05 8.75 1.64
C ALA A 213 7.15 9.05 0.61
N GLY A 214 6.83 9.90 -0.35
CA GLY A 214 7.75 10.37 -1.36
C GLY A 214 7.62 11.88 -1.54
N VAL A 215 8.77 12.55 -1.69
CA VAL A 215 8.85 13.94 -2.11
C VAL A 215 9.28 13.97 -3.56
N LEU A 216 8.42 14.54 -4.41
CA LEU A 216 8.63 14.58 -5.85
C LEU A 216 8.83 16.03 -6.29
N PHE A 217 9.60 16.23 -7.36
CA PHE A 217 9.65 17.53 -8.03
C PHE A 217 8.28 17.86 -8.63
N LYS A 218 7.79 19.06 -8.34
CA LYS A 218 6.54 19.58 -8.89
C LYS A 218 6.84 20.22 -10.24
N PRO A 219 6.43 19.64 -11.38
CA PRO A 219 6.61 20.28 -12.68
C PRO A 219 5.77 21.56 -12.76
N GLN A 220 6.19 22.52 -13.60
CA GLN A 220 5.45 23.78 -13.80
C GLN A 220 3.99 23.54 -14.22
N ALA A 221 3.73 22.50 -15.03
CA ALA A 221 2.39 22.05 -15.38
C ALA A 221 1.99 20.83 -14.53
N PHE A 222 1.59 21.06 -13.27
CA PHE A 222 1.18 19.99 -12.35
C PHE A 222 -0.33 19.72 -12.42
N LYS A 223 -0.78 19.06 -13.48
CA LYS A 223 -2.20 18.73 -13.70
C LYS A 223 -2.53 17.37 -13.07
N ALA A 224 -3.79 16.95 -13.21
CA ALA A 224 -4.31 15.71 -12.64
C ALA A 224 -3.51 14.46 -13.08
N LYS A 225 -3.00 14.44 -14.32
CA LYS A 225 -2.19 13.31 -14.83
C LYS A 225 -0.86 13.19 -14.11
N GLU A 226 -0.17 14.29 -13.90
CA GLU A 226 1.11 14.34 -13.19
C GLU A 226 0.92 13.98 -11.71
N GLN A 227 -0.18 14.46 -11.10
CA GLN A 227 -0.57 14.07 -9.73
C GLN A 227 -0.84 12.56 -9.62
N ALA A 228 -1.62 11.99 -10.55
CA ALA A 228 -1.89 10.56 -10.58
C ALA A 228 -0.62 9.73 -10.76
N ALA A 229 0.32 10.19 -11.60
CA ALA A 229 1.62 9.54 -11.76
C ALA A 229 2.46 9.58 -10.46
N CYS A 230 2.44 10.70 -9.72
CA CYS A 230 3.10 10.81 -8.42
C CYS A 230 2.46 9.87 -7.38
N LYS A 231 1.12 9.84 -7.32
CA LYS A 231 0.38 8.89 -6.46
C LYS A 231 0.77 7.45 -6.75
N ALA A 232 0.77 7.05 -8.01
CA ALA A 232 1.11 5.69 -8.41
C ALA A 232 2.54 5.29 -8.01
N ARG A 233 3.50 6.23 -8.03
CA ARG A 233 4.89 5.98 -7.62
C ARG A 233 5.05 5.70 -6.12
N VAL A 234 4.18 6.24 -5.27
CA VAL A 234 4.20 6.00 -3.82
C VAL A 234 3.30 4.82 -3.44
N PHE A 235 2.13 4.71 -4.06
CA PHE A 235 1.16 3.64 -3.81
C PHE A 235 1.70 2.25 -4.19
N GLY A 236 2.35 2.13 -5.35
CA GLY A 236 2.86 0.85 -5.86
C GLY A 236 3.81 0.14 -4.88
N PRO A 237 4.92 0.80 -4.45
CA PRO A 237 5.83 0.26 -3.46
C PRO A 237 5.13 -0.13 -2.14
N LEU A 238 4.26 0.72 -1.60
CA LEU A 238 3.54 0.46 -0.34
C LEU A 238 2.71 -0.83 -0.42
N VAL A 239 1.89 -0.95 -1.46
CA VAL A 239 1.02 -2.11 -1.64
C VAL A 239 1.85 -3.37 -1.86
N GLN A 240 2.91 -3.29 -2.68
CA GLN A 240 3.79 -4.43 -2.91
C GLN A 240 4.47 -4.89 -1.62
N PHE A 241 4.95 -3.94 -0.83
CA PHE A 241 5.54 -4.22 0.48
C PHE A 241 4.51 -4.86 1.42
N ALA A 242 3.29 -4.33 1.47
CA ALA A 242 2.21 -4.92 2.25
C ALA A 242 1.90 -6.36 1.81
N ILE A 243 1.77 -6.60 0.51
CA ILE A 243 1.55 -7.93 -0.07
C ILE A 243 2.67 -8.88 0.36
N GLU A 244 3.92 -8.47 0.21
CA GLU A 244 5.08 -9.30 0.55
C GLU A 244 5.12 -9.63 2.05
N GLN A 245 4.94 -8.62 2.91
CA GLN A 245 4.98 -8.80 4.36
C GLN A 245 3.84 -9.69 4.87
N MET A 246 2.62 -9.53 4.33
CA MET A 246 1.46 -10.33 4.74
C MET A 246 1.57 -11.77 4.23
N THR A 247 1.91 -11.94 2.95
CA THR A 247 1.91 -13.28 2.33
C THR A 247 3.07 -14.15 2.79
N LYS A 248 4.23 -13.56 3.14
CA LYS A 248 5.33 -14.30 3.82
C LYS A 248 4.88 -14.95 5.13
N GLN A 249 3.89 -14.37 5.80
CA GLN A 249 3.32 -14.90 7.04
C GLN A 249 2.19 -15.90 6.82
N GLY A 250 1.76 -16.12 5.57
CA GLY A 250 0.60 -16.94 5.23
C GLY A 250 -0.73 -16.20 5.19
N LEU A 251 -0.72 -14.86 5.19
CA LEU A 251 -1.94 -14.05 5.20
C LEU A 251 -2.32 -13.59 3.79
N CYS A 252 -3.60 -13.64 3.45
CA CYS A 252 -4.15 -13.17 2.19
C CYS A 252 -4.70 -11.73 2.36
N PRO A 253 -4.06 -10.71 1.77
CA PRO A 253 -4.44 -9.31 2.01
C PRO A 253 -5.67 -8.88 1.19
N HIS A 254 -6.58 -8.18 1.87
CA HIS A 254 -7.73 -7.47 1.34
C HIS A 254 -7.54 -5.97 1.60
N PHE A 255 -7.56 -5.16 0.55
CA PHE A 255 -7.29 -3.73 0.64
C PHE A 255 -8.59 -2.93 0.53
N TYR A 256 -8.77 -1.99 1.46
CA TYR A 256 -9.89 -1.06 1.51
C TYR A 256 -9.33 0.35 1.51
N PHE A 257 -9.72 1.15 0.53
CA PHE A 257 -9.35 2.57 0.46
C PHE A 257 -10.61 3.42 0.49
N GLU A 258 -10.47 4.65 0.99
CA GLU A 258 -11.51 5.64 0.81
C GLU A 258 -11.74 5.89 -0.68
N ARG A 259 -13.02 5.86 -1.10
CA ARG A 259 -13.40 6.03 -2.51
C ARG A 259 -13.12 7.45 -2.95
N THR A 260 -12.33 7.58 -4.01
CA THR A 260 -12.23 8.81 -4.79
C THR A 260 -13.01 8.65 -6.09
N ASN A 261 -13.30 9.75 -6.79
CA ASN A 261 -13.99 9.64 -8.10
C ASN A 261 -13.07 9.08 -9.21
N ASP A 262 -11.77 8.82 -8.93
CA ASP A 262 -10.76 8.39 -9.90
C ASP A 262 -9.84 7.27 -9.36
N ASP A 263 -10.43 6.13 -9.02
CA ASP A 263 -9.74 5.00 -8.38
C ASP A 263 -9.27 3.90 -9.35
N GLY A 264 -9.57 4.06 -10.65
CA GLY A 264 -9.34 3.01 -11.66
C GLY A 264 -7.88 2.62 -11.82
N TRP A 265 -6.96 3.58 -11.64
CA TRP A 265 -5.52 3.37 -11.80
C TRP A 265 -4.95 2.38 -10.77
N ALA A 266 -5.44 2.41 -9.53
CA ALA A 266 -4.99 1.53 -8.46
C ALA A 266 -5.41 0.07 -8.72
N LYS A 267 -6.64 -0.15 -9.19
CA LYS A 267 -7.09 -1.48 -9.63
C LYS A 267 -6.27 -2.00 -10.81
N ASN A 268 -5.88 -1.11 -11.72
CA ASN A 268 -5.02 -1.47 -12.85
C ASN A 268 -3.62 -1.89 -12.41
N LEU A 269 -3.05 -1.26 -11.36
CA LEU A 269 -1.74 -1.66 -10.82
C LEU A 269 -1.74 -3.12 -10.32
N PHE A 270 -2.79 -3.52 -9.60
CA PHE A 270 -2.99 -4.91 -9.17
C PHE A 270 -3.22 -5.87 -10.34
N ALA A 271 -3.95 -5.45 -11.36
CA ALA A 271 -4.21 -6.28 -12.54
C ALA A 271 -2.94 -6.46 -13.39
N GLY A 272 -2.21 -5.38 -13.63
CA GLY A 272 -0.92 -5.38 -14.32
C GLY A 272 0.13 -6.19 -13.57
N GLY A 273 0.16 -6.11 -12.24
CA GLY A 273 1.03 -6.92 -11.39
C GLY A 273 0.83 -8.41 -11.63
N ARG A 274 -0.41 -8.90 -11.61
CA ARG A 274 -0.74 -10.32 -11.87
C ARG A 274 -0.24 -10.85 -13.21
N LEU A 275 0.02 -9.96 -14.17
CA LEU A 275 0.56 -10.30 -15.50
C LEU A 275 2.10 -10.26 -15.55
N THR A 276 2.78 -10.37 -14.41
CA THR A 276 4.24 -10.34 -14.32
C THR A 276 4.78 -11.62 -13.67
N LEU A 277 6.05 -11.96 -13.92
CA LEU A 277 6.71 -13.05 -13.19
C LEU A 277 7.00 -12.65 -11.73
N MET A 278 7.15 -11.35 -11.46
CA MET A 278 7.33 -10.81 -10.11
C MET A 278 6.19 -11.21 -9.15
N TRP A 279 4.94 -11.19 -9.63
CA TRP A 279 3.76 -11.35 -8.80
C TRP A 279 3.75 -12.62 -7.94
N PRO A 280 3.86 -13.85 -8.48
CA PRO A 280 3.86 -15.05 -7.65
C PRO A 280 4.99 -15.07 -6.61
N PHE A 281 6.10 -14.36 -6.85
CA PHE A 281 7.20 -14.26 -5.91
C PHE A 281 6.88 -13.32 -4.74
N ILE A 282 6.31 -12.14 -5.01
CA ILE A 282 5.91 -11.21 -3.95
C ILE A 282 4.66 -11.70 -3.20
N THR A 283 3.77 -12.45 -3.83
CA THR A 283 2.57 -13.00 -3.17
C THR A 283 2.79 -14.35 -2.51
N ASN A 284 3.98 -14.97 -2.66
CA ASN A 284 4.23 -16.34 -2.22
C ASN A 284 3.16 -17.34 -2.71
N THR A 285 2.68 -17.11 -3.94
CA THR A 285 1.55 -17.80 -4.59
C THR A 285 0.21 -17.79 -3.81
N LEU A 286 0.06 -16.90 -2.83
CA LEU A 286 -1.19 -16.69 -2.11
C LEU A 286 -2.15 -15.74 -2.84
N PRO A 287 -3.47 -15.91 -2.66
CA PRO A 287 -4.47 -14.98 -3.14
C PRO A 287 -4.28 -13.56 -2.59
N VAL A 288 -4.41 -12.58 -3.47
CA VAL A 288 -4.45 -11.16 -3.14
C VAL A 288 -5.71 -10.59 -3.78
N LYS A 289 -6.57 -9.94 -3.01
CA LYS A 289 -7.79 -9.32 -3.53
C LYS A 289 -7.45 -7.98 -4.16
N SER A 290 -8.07 -7.63 -5.29
CA SER A 290 -7.97 -6.27 -5.82
C SER A 290 -8.59 -5.27 -4.83
N PRO A 291 -8.11 -4.02 -4.82
CA PRO A 291 -8.55 -3.03 -3.85
C PRO A 291 -10.03 -2.68 -4.02
N GLU A 292 -10.71 -2.55 -2.89
CA GLU A 292 -12.06 -2.03 -2.78
C GLU A 292 -12.02 -0.56 -2.36
N PHE A 293 -12.87 0.24 -2.99
CA PHE A 293 -12.99 1.66 -2.73
C PHE A 293 -14.35 1.89 -2.08
N VAL A 294 -14.31 2.21 -0.79
CA VAL A 294 -15.47 2.22 0.10
C VAL A 294 -15.74 3.63 0.61
N LEU A 295 -16.93 3.86 1.16
CA LEU A 295 -17.25 5.16 1.75
C LEU A 295 -16.38 5.39 3.01
N PRO A 296 -16.03 6.64 3.35
CA PRO A 296 -15.24 6.94 4.56
C PRO A 296 -15.87 6.38 5.83
N THR A 297 -17.21 6.35 5.89
CA THR A 297 -18.01 5.82 7.01
C THR A 297 -18.05 4.29 7.10
N SER A 298 -17.37 3.58 6.20
CA SER A 298 -17.42 2.11 6.16
C SER A 298 -16.62 1.46 7.28
N SER A 299 -15.59 2.14 7.81
CA SER A 299 -14.80 1.65 8.94
C SER A 299 -13.97 2.77 9.59
N GLU A 300 -13.88 2.76 10.91
CA GLU A 300 -12.99 3.66 11.65
C GLU A 300 -11.50 3.43 11.35
N TYR A 301 -11.14 2.28 10.77
CA TYR A 301 -9.77 2.03 10.31
C TYR A 301 -9.35 2.94 9.15
N LEU A 302 -10.30 3.47 8.37
CA LEU A 302 -10.02 4.51 7.37
C LEU A 302 -9.67 5.83 8.06
N GLU A 303 -10.37 6.17 9.14
CA GLU A 303 -10.04 7.36 9.96
C GLU A 303 -8.63 7.22 10.57
N PHE A 304 -8.25 6.03 11.06
CA PHE A 304 -6.89 5.79 11.54
C PHE A 304 -5.84 5.97 10.42
N ALA A 305 -6.14 5.49 9.21
CA ALA A 305 -5.23 5.64 8.08
C ALA A 305 -5.05 7.12 7.69
N ASP A 306 -6.13 7.90 7.66
CA ASP A 306 -6.10 9.36 7.43
C ASP A 306 -5.23 10.05 8.49
N ILE A 307 -5.46 9.74 9.78
CA ILE A 307 -4.70 10.35 10.90
C ILE A 307 -3.19 10.14 10.74
N VAL A 308 -2.75 8.92 10.46
CA VAL A 308 -1.33 8.61 10.26
C VAL A 308 -0.81 9.26 8.98
N SER A 309 -1.54 9.17 7.87
CA SER A 309 -1.13 9.74 6.58
C SER A 309 -1.00 11.26 6.68
N PHE A 310 -1.98 11.92 7.29
CA PHE A 310 -1.95 13.34 7.63
C PHE A 310 -0.75 13.69 8.49
N ALA A 311 -0.51 12.95 9.58
CA ALA A 311 0.59 13.23 10.50
C ALA A 311 1.94 13.17 9.77
N VAL A 312 2.15 12.16 8.93
CA VAL A 312 3.38 12.01 8.14
C VAL A 312 3.53 13.16 7.15
N ALA A 313 2.50 13.47 6.36
CA ALA A 313 2.54 14.55 5.38
C ALA A 313 2.80 15.92 6.03
N ASP A 314 2.12 16.19 7.16
CA ASP A 314 2.25 17.43 7.90
C ASP A 314 3.65 17.58 8.50
N ASN A 315 4.19 16.52 9.11
CA ASN A 315 5.55 16.52 9.63
C ASN A 315 6.57 16.85 8.52
N ILE A 316 6.48 16.19 7.37
CA ILE A 316 7.39 16.44 6.24
C ILE A 316 7.27 17.88 5.76
N ALA A 317 6.05 18.36 5.53
CA ALA A 317 5.81 19.72 5.02
C ALA A 317 6.28 20.80 5.99
N ARG A 318 5.97 20.67 7.30
CA ARG A 318 6.39 21.65 8.31
C ARG A 318 7.90 21.65 8.49
N ARG A 319 8.54 20.47 8.52
CA ARG A 319 9.99 20.35 8.61
C ARG A 319 10.69 20.99 7.39
N ALA A 320 10.10 20.87 6.21
CA ALA A 320 10.63 21.47 5.00
C ALA A 320 10.40 22.99 4.91
N ASN A 321 9.20 23.46 5.25
CA ASN A 321 8.74 24.83 4.93
C ASN A 321 8.82 25.79 6.12
N GLU A 322 8.69 25.32 7.35
CA GLU A 322 8.57 26.15 8.54
C GLU A 322 9.84 26.10 9.37
N ARG A 323 10.20 27.23 9.96
CA ARG A 323 11.27 27.35 10.95
C ARG A 323 10.71 27.91 12.25
N ASP A 324 11.23 27.47 13.38
CA ASP A 324 10.93 28.04 14.68
C ASP A 324 11.77 29.31 14.93
N GLY A 325 11.62 29.91 16.12
CA GLY A 325 12.31 31.14 16.50
C GLY A 325 13.83 31.03 16.53
N ASP A 326 14.37 29.81 16.60
CA ASP A 326 15.81 29.53 16.61
C ASP A 326 16.33 29.13 15.21
N GLY A 327 15.46 29.15 14.20
CA GLY A 327 15.80 28.76 12.83
C GLY A 327 15.86 27.24 12.63
N ALA A 328 15.44 26.43 13.60
CA ALA A 328 15.31 24.98 13.47
C ALA A 328 13.96 24.60 12.81
N PRO A 329 13.79 23.39 12.27
CA PRO A 329 12.52 22.98 11.69
C PRO A 329 11.37 23.03 12.72
N ALA A 330 10.21 23.57 12.33
CA ALA A 330 9.09 23.74 13.25
C ALA A 330 8.61 22.42 13.87
N ARG A 331 8.21 22.47 15.14
CA ARG A 331 7.69 21.31 15.88
C ARG A 331 6.46 20.72 15.19
N PRO A 332 6.32 19.40 15.10
CA PRO A 332 5.17 18.79 14.45
C PRO A 332 3.87 18.99 15.23
N ARG A 333 2.72 18.93 14.55
CA ARG A 333 1.41 18.94 15.24
C ARG A 333 1.17 17.63 16.00
N ILE A 334 1.65 16.53 15.43
CA ILE A 334 1.59 15.20 16.02
C ILE A 334 2.98 14.60 15.90
N ASP A 335 3.59 14.24 17.03
CA ASP A 335 4.87 13.54 17.03
C ASP A 335 4.69 12.11 16.51
N LEU A 336 5.39 11.78 15.43
CA LEU A 336 5.32 10.47 14.79
C LEU A 336 5.86 9.34 15.67
N ALA A 337 6.65 9.63 16.71
CA ALA A 337 7.07 8.63 17.69
C ALA A 337 5.88 8.07 18.50
N ARG A 338 4.79 8.83 18.65
CA ARG A 338 3.60 8.44 19.42
C ARG A 338 2.82 7.30 18.78
N PHE A 339 2.97 7.05 17.48
CA PHE A 339 2.34 5.88 16.82
C PHE A 339 3.04 4.56 17.13
N GLY A 340 4.14 4.58 17.91
CA GLY A 340 4.95 3.40 18.17
C GLY A 340 5.70 2.96 16.91
N THR A 341 5.87 1.64 16.75
CA THR A 341 6.56 1.09 15.58
C THR A 341 5.68 1.17 14.33
N VAL A 342 6.16 1.88 13.32
CA VAL A 342 5.57 1.93 11.99
C VAL A 342 6.58 1.37 10.98
N HIS A 343 6.09 0.63 10.00
CA HIS A 343 6.91 0.13 8.90
C HIS A 343 6.86 1.13 7.75
N TYR A 344 7.89 1.98 7.69
CA TYR A 344 8.00 3.04 6.71
C TYR A 344 8.67 2.55 5.42
N GLN A 345 8.23 3.12 4.31
CA GLN A 345 8.92 3.13 3.03
C GLN A 345 9.18 4.56 2.58
N GLY A 346 10.39 4.80 2.10
CA GLY A 346 10.83 6.05 1.50
C GLY A 346 11.56 5.77 0.20
N PHE A 347 12.17 6.81 -0.36
CA PHE A 347 12.92 6.72 -1.60
C PHE A 347 14.31 7.30 -1.40
N MET A 348 15.33 6.62 -1.90
CA MET A 348 16.69 7.16 -2.02
C MET A 348 16.76 8.18 -3.16
N GLU A 349 17.85 8.94 -3.23
CA GLU A 349 18.07 9.96 -4.28
C GLU A 349 18.00 9.40 -5.70
N ASN A 350 18.40 8.13 -5.90
CA ASN A 350 18.32 7.44 -7.18
C ASN A 350 16.90 6.94 -7.54
N GLY A 351 15.92 7.14 -6.64
CA GLY A 351 14.54 6.71 -6.80
C GLY A 351 14.23 5.29 -6.32
N ASP A 352 15.20 4.55 -5.80
CA ASP A 352 14.97 3.22 -5.24
C ASP A 352 14.20 3.32 -3.91
N ALA A 353 13.20 2.47 -3.75
CA ALA A 353 12.45 2.41 -2.50
C ALA A 353 13.24 1.67 -1.42
N ILE A 354 13.24 2.22 -0.21
CA ILE A 354 13.86 1.62 0.99
C ILE A 354 12.82 1.45 2.08
N SER A 355 12.94 0.36 2.84
CA SER A 355 12.02 0.03 3.93
C SER A 355 12.75 0.09 5.27
N LYS A 356 12.13 0.71 6.28
CA LYS A 356 12.64 0.75 7.66
C LYS A 356 11.49 0.66 8.66
N SER A 357 11.66 -0.17 9.68
CA SER A 357 10.75 -0.21 10.82
C SER A 357 11.33 0.63 11.93
N SER A 358 10.60 1.63 12.42
CA SER A 358 11.11 2.54 13.44
C SER A 358 9.99 3.12 14.32
N VAL A 359 10.36 3.48 15.54
CA VAL A 359 9.60 4.42 16.36
C VAL A 359 9.95 5.83 15.89
N GLY A 360 8.95 6.57 15.43
CA GLY A 360 9.15 7.84 14.73
C GLY A 360 9.63 7.65 13.29
N TYR A 361 9.62 8.74 12.52
CA TYR A 361 9.94 8.71 11.10
C TYR A 361 11.45 8.65 10.85
N PRO A 362 11.94 7.79 9.93
CA PRO A 362 13.37 7.58 9.67
C PRO A 362 13.96 8.70 8.79
N TRP A 363 14.02 9.91 9.33
CA TRP A 363 14.47 11.12 8.62
C TRP A 363 15.86 10.96 7.98
N GLN A 364 16.81 10.44 8.75
CA GLN A 364 18.20 10.29 8.30
C GLN A 364 18.33 9.31 7.14
N ASP A 365 17.49 8.28 7.06
CA ASP A 365 17.56 7.29 5.99
C ASP A 365 16.90 7.80 4.71
N PHE A 366 15.78 8.52 4.83
CA PHE A 366 14.95 8.90 3.68
C PHE A 366 15.32 10.26 3.09
N TYR A 367 15.92 11.14 3.90
CA TYR A 367 16.25 12.51 3.49
C TYR A 367 17.69 12.88 3.84
N HIS A 368 18.58 11.88 3.90
CA HIS A 368 20.02 12.09 4.07
C HIS A 368 20.53 13.20 3.14
N GLY A 369 21.35 14.12 3.66
CA GLY A 369 21.94 15.21 2.85
C GLY A 369 20.97 16.35 2.50
N THR A 370 19.69 16.26 2.86
CA THR A 370 18.78 17.42 2.79
C THR A 370 18.98 18.33 4.00
N THR A 371 18.67 19.61 3.84
CA THR A 371 18.64 20.59 4.96
C THR A 371 17.50 20.33 5.95
N TRP A 372 16.76 19.23 5.80
CA TRP A 372 15.64 18.88 6.67
C TRP A 372 16.12 18.01 7.82
N VAL A 373 17.19 17.23 7.65
CA VAL A 373 17.67 16.25 8.64
C VAL A 373 18.50 16.91 9.72
#